data_AF-A0A7C7UR16-F1
#
_entry.id   AF-A0A7C7UR16-F1
#
_cell.length_a   1.000
_cell.length_b   1.000
_cell.length_c   1.000
_cell.angle_alpha   90.00
_cell.angle_beta   90.00
_cell.angle_gamma   90.00
#
_symmetry.space_group_name_H-M   'P 1'
#
loop_
_entity.id
_entity.type
_entity.pdbx_description
1 polymer ?
#
loop_
_entity_poly.entity_id
_entity_poly.type
_entity_poly.pdbx_seq_one_letter_code
_entity_poly.pdbx_strand_id
1 'polypeptide(L)'
;MSELRNAVITSVKTGLIIGVVSVFVALMGIIVDFNELDVIGGVIGLGHTILLLIGVAAGYVAVRDKEKRSYPEAGLMGAIAGLLMGGALALLVLLIHNVNLRPVFVNATETLIAALTLNQGPGLGIVLPLAGGLVLGIIGSVLNQLSPHVRAPILTGLGVVLLCGVLQEVFVAILRNFALSEEFIGFFYYRKGLTPLGAISLFMLTTIINAAWPYLGPVVRRSYDQLNPTGKTIVGTAVLLAVAILMALISLRLPIPIPETIGKPVLAAAVFGLFGLLPAAVVWLGARSRQQPAQRSRLLLRGSLVSMGVFILATLPFMVGLYWTDVFDNFGLYVLMGLGLNIVIGFAGLLDLGYVAFFAI
;
A
#
# COMPACT_ATOMS: atom_id res chain seq x y z
N MET A 1 -13.92 -25.31 -30.70
CA MET A 1 -12.69 -26.12 -30.49
C MET A 1 -11.42 -25.27 -30.49
N SER A 2 -11.20 -24.38 -31.48
CA SER A 2 -9.99 -23.52 -31.54
C SER A 2 -9.87 -22.52 -30.39
N GLU A 3 -10.97 -21.88 -29.98
CA GLU A 3 -10.96 -20.87 -28.91
C GLU A 3 -10.67 -21.45 -27.52
N LEU A 4 -11.29 -22.58 -27.18
CA LEU A 4 -11.03 -23.29 -25.92
C LEU A 4 -9.57 -23.76 -25.85
N ARG A 5 -9.04 -24.29 -26.96
CA ARG A 5 -7.64 -24.71 -27.04
C ARG A 5 -6.68 -23.54 -26.82
N ASN A 6 -6.93 -22.40 -27.46
CA ASN A 6 -6.10 -21.20 -27.28
C ASN A 6 -6.17 -20.69 -25.84
N ALA A 7 -7.36 -20.72 -25.23
CA ALA A 7 -7.57 -20.33 -23.85
C ALA A 7 -6.75 -21.19 -22.87
N VAL A 8 -6.82 -22.51 -23.03
CA VAL A 8 -6.05 -23.45 -22.22
C VAL A 8 -4.55 -23.22 -22.41
N ILE A 9 -4.06 -23.01 -23.64
CA ILE A 9 -2.65 -22.70 -23.91
C ILE A 9 -2.23 -21.41 -23.18
N THR A 10 -3.07 -20.37 -23.20
CA THR A 10 -2.80 -19.13 -22.46
C THR A 10 -2.74 -19.38 -20.95
N SER A 11 -3.71 -20.09 -20.38
CA SER A 11 -3.71 -20.42 -18.94
C SER A 11 -2.48 -21.25 -18.53
N VAL A 12 -2.07 -22.20 -19.38
CA VAL A 12 -0.85 -23.00 -19.14
C VAL A 12 0.39 -22.13 -19.16
N LYS A 13 0.55 -21.27 -20.18
CA LYS A 13 1.69 -20.35 -20.27
C LYS A 13 1.74 -19.40 -19.08
N THR A 14 0.60 -18.80 -18.72
CA THR A 14 0.50 -17.90 -17.57
C THR A 14 0.83 -18.60 -16.26
N GLY A 15 0.28 -19.81 -16.04
CA GLY A 15 0.55 -20.61 -14.85
C GLY A 15 2.02 -20.99 -14.71
N LEU A 16 2.69 -21.36 -15.82
CA LEU A 16 4.13 -21.66 -15.82
C LEU A 16 4.98 -20.42 -15.53
N ILE A 17 4.70 -19.29 -16.18
CA ILE A 17 5.44 -18.04 -15.96
C ILE A 17 5.30 -17.61 -14.50
N ILE A 18 4.07 -17.60 -13.98
CA ILE A 18 3.82 -17.18 -12.59
C ILE A 18 4.36 -18.22 -11.60
N GLY A 19 4.35 -19.51 -11.94
CA GLY A 19 5.03 -20.55 -11.16
C GLY A 19 6.53 -20.29 -11.03
N VAL A 20 7.22 -19.97 -12.13
CA VAL A 20 8.64 -19.59 -12.10
C VAL A 20 8.87 -18.33 -11.27
N VAL A 21 8.02 -17.30 -11.43
CA VAL A 21 8.09 -16.09 -10.60
C VAL A 21 7.88 -16.40 -9.12
N SER A 22 6.96 -17.30 -8.78
CA SER A 22 6.68 -17.72 -7.40
C SER A 22 7.88 -18.42 -6.77
N VAL A 23 8.50 -19.34 -7.52
CA VAL A 23 9.74 -20.02 -7.12
C VAL A 23 10.89 -19.02 -6.93
N PHE A 24 11.02 -18.06 -7.85
CA PHE A 24 12.04 -17.01 -7.73
C PHE A 24 11.82 -16.16 -6.47
N VAL A 25 10.60 -15.69 -6.21
CA VAL A 25 10.26 -14.91 -5.00
C VAL A 25 10.51 -15.73 -3.72
N ALA A 26 10.21 -17.03 -3.75
CA ALA A 26 10.48 -17.94 -2.65
C ALA A 26 12.00 -18.08 -2.37
N LEU A 27 12.80 -18.31 -3.42
CA LEU A 27 14.25 -18.44 -3.32
C LEU A 27 14.97 -17.12 -3.01
N MET A 28 14.35 -15.97 -3.29
CA MET A 28 14.86 -14.65 -2.88
C MET A 28 14.80 -14.42 -1.37
N GLY A 29 14.14 -15.29 -0.59
CA GLY A 29 14.00 -15.13 0.87
C GLY A 29 12.82 -14.24 1.30
N ILE A 30 12.23 -13.51 0.35
CA ILE A 30 11.10 -12.58 0.58
C ILE A 30 9.97 -13.22 1.38
N ILE A 31 9.62 -14.47 1.09
CA ILE A 31 8.50 -15.14 1.79
C ILE A 31 8.81 -15.37 3.27
N VAL A 32 10.05 -15.75 3.59
CA VAL A 32 10.47 -16.05 4.96
C VAL A 32 10.65 -14.76 5.75
N ASP A 33 11.40 -13.80 5.19
CA ASP A 33 11.74 -12.55 5.87
C ASP A 33 10.48 -11.70 6.16
N PHE A 34 9.55 -11.65 5.20
CA PHE A 34 8.31 -10.91 5.36
C PHE A 34 7.27 -11.67 6.18
N ASN A 35 7.52 -12.91 6.59
CA ASN A 35 6.59 -13.63 7.46
C ASN A 35 6.61 -13.11 8.90
N GLU A 36 7.61 -12.31 9.29
CA GLU A 36 7.65 -11.63 10.60
C GLU A 36 6.73 -10.41 10.68
N LEU A 37 6.27 -9.91 9.53
CA LEU A 37 5.37 -8.77 9.43
C LEU A 37 3.94 -9.29 9.25
N ASP A 38 3.06 -8.99 10.21
CA ASP A 38 1.64 -9.37 10.11
C ASP A 38 0.86 -8.33 9.31
N VAL A 39 0.08 -8.78 8.32
CA VAL A 39 -0.93 -7.92 7.67
C VAL A 39 -2.20 -7.90 8.52
N ILE A 40 -2.62 -9.07 9.01
CA ILE A 40 -3.70 -9.22 10.00
C ILE A 40 -3.10 -9.95 11.21
N GLY A 41 -3.06 -9.28 12.35
CA GLY A 41 -2.33 -9.69 13.54
C GLY A 41 -2.72 -11.09 14.00
N GLY A 42 -1.75 -12.01 13.99
CA GLY A 42 -1.94 -13.41 14.38
C GLY A 42 -2.79 -14.26 13.43
N VAL A 43 -3.15 -13.75 12.25
CA VAL A 43 -3.93 -14.49 11.24
C VAL A 43 -3.14 -14.69 9.95
N ILE A 44 -2.59 -13.62 9.37
CA ILE A 44 -1.86 -13.71 8.12
C ILE A 44 -0.64 -12.79 8.10
N GLY A 45 0.52 -13.41 7.91
CA GLY A 45 1.80 -12.74 7.66
C GLY A 45 1.88 -12.18 6.23
N LEU A 46 2.78 -11.23 6.01
CA LEU A 46 3.00 -10.58 4.73
C LEU A 46 3.61 -11.56 3.71
N GLY A 47 4.49 -12.47 4.15
CA GLY A 47 4.98 -13.57 3.31
C GLY A 47 3.86 -14.44 2.71
N HIS A 48 2.91 -14.86 3.56
CA HIS A 48 1.71 -15.60 3.12
C HIS A 48 0.81 -14.74 2.23
N THR A 49 0.67 -13.45 2.55
CA THR A 49 -0.13 -12.52 1.75
C THR A 49 0.43 -12.36 0.34
N ILE A 50 1.76 -12.30 0.18
CA ILE A 50 2.43 -12.28 -1.13
C ILE A 50 2.09 -13.55 -1.93
N LEU A 51 2.14 -14.73 -1.31
CA LEU A 51 1.73 -15.98 -1.96
C LEU A 51 0.26 -15.97 -2.38
N LEU A 52 -0.64 -15.47 -1.53
CA LEU A 52 -2.06 -15.30 -1.87
C LEU A 52 -2.23 -14.38 -3.09
N LEU A 53 -1.55 -13.23 -3.10
CA LEU A 53 -1.61 -12.26 -4.19
C LEU A 53 -1.09 -12.86 -5.50
N ILE A 54 0.00 -13.62 -5.46
CA ILE A 54 0.55 -14.28 -6.64
C ILE A 54 -0.43 -15.36 -7.15
N GLY A 55 -1.08 -16.11 -6.27
CA GLY A 55 -2.10 -17.10 -6.65
C GLY A 55 -3.34 -16.47 -7.29
N VAL A 56 -3.85 -15.39 -6.70
CA VAL A 56 -4.96 -14.62 -7.28
C VAL A 56 -4.54 -13.99 -8.60
N ALA A 57 -3.33 -13.45 -8.70
CA ALA A 57 -2.79 -12.90 -9.95
C ALA A 57 -2.66 -13.97 -11.05
N ALA A 58 -2.28 -15.20 -10.69
CA ALA A 58 -2.23 -16.33 -11.62
C ALA A 58 -3.58 -16.58 -12.29
N GLY A 59 -4.64 -16.63 -11.50
CA GLY A 59 -6.01 -16.75 -11.99
C GLY A 59 -6.48 -15.55 -12.78
N TYR A 60 -6.19 -14.35 -12.27
CA TYR A 60 -6.65 -13.08 -12.84
C TYR A 60 -6.06 -12.83 -14.23
N VAL A 61 -4.76 -13.10 -14.41
CA VAL A 61 -4.05 -12.89 -15.68
C VAL A 61 -4.31 -14.04 -16.66
N ALA A 62 -4.70 -15.21 -16.18
CA ALA A 62 -5.05 -16.35 -17.04
C ALA A 62 -6.28 -16.08 -17.92
N VAL A 63 -7.18 -15.21 -17.47
CA VAL A 63 -8.35 -14.76 -18.24
C VAL A 63 -8.07 -13.38 -18.83
N ARG A 64 -8.29 -13.22 -20.13
CA ARG A 64 -8.05 -11.95 -20.82
C ARG A 64 -9.16 -10.96 -20.48
N ASP A 65 -8.78 -9.79 -19.97
CA ASP A 65 -9.67 -8.68 -19.52
C ASP A 65 -10.73 -8.21 -20.56
N LYS A 66 -10.55 -8.55 -21.85
CA LYS A 66 -11.45 -8.17 -22.95
C LYS A 66 -12.36 -9.30 -23.45
N GLU A 67 -12.13 -10.54 -23.00
CA GLU A 67 -12.95 -11.70 -23.38
C GLU A 67 -13.93 -12.03 -22.24
N LYS A 68 -15.17 -11.54 -22.34
CA LYS A 68 -16.24 -12.00 -21.44
C LYS A 68 -16.53 -13.47 -21.74
N ARG A 69 -16.30 -14.31 -20.74
CA ARG A 69 -16.48 -15.77 -20.73
C ARG A 69 -17.42 -16.15 -19.60
N SER A 70 -18.05 -17.30 -19.71
CA SER A 70 -18.90 -17.85 -18.65
C SER A 70 -18.09 -18.13 -17.38
N TYR A 71 -18.71 -17.96 -16.20
CA TYR A 71 -18.05 -18.20 -14.91
C TYR A 71 -17.36 -19.57 -14.80
N PRO A 72 -17.96 -20.69 -15.27
CA PRO A 72 -17.29 -22.00 -15.21
C PRO A 72 -16.05 -22.10 -16.09
N GLU A 73 -16.05 -21.47 -17.27
CA GLU A 73 -14.90 -21.47 -18.18
C GLU A 73 -13.75 -20.64 -17.61
N ALA A 74 -14.05 -19.45 -17.08
CA ALA A 74 -13.07 -18.63 -16.39
C ALA A 74 -12.51 -19.35 -15.16
N GLY A 75 -13.38 -20.01 -14.38
CA GLY A 75 -12.98 -20.83 -13.24
C GLY A 75 -11.99 -21.93 -13.63
N LEU A 76 -12.27 -22.67 -14.70
CA LEU A 76 -11.39 -23.72 -15.21
C LEU A 76 -10.03 -23.17 -15.68
N MET A 77 -10.03 -22.04 -16.40
CA MET A 77 -8.80 -21.35 -16.81
C MET A 77 -7.94 -20.91 -15.61
N GLY A 78 -8.59 -20.33 -14.60
CA GLY A 78 -7.94 -19.94 -13.35
C GLY A 78 -7.40 -21.14 -12.57
N ALA A 79 -8.17 -22.22 -12.48
CA ALA A 79 -7.75 -23.46 -11.83
C ALA A 79 -6.50 -24.07 -12.48
N ILE A 80 -6.43 -24.10 -13.81
CA ILE A 80 -5.24 -24.60 -14.54
C ILE A 80 -4.02 -23.73 -14.22
N ALA A 81 -4.15 -22.41 -14.32
CA ALA A 81 -3.03 -21.50 -14.05
C ALA A 81 -2.56 -21.60 -12.59
N GLY A 82 -3.51 -21.66 -11.65
CA GLY A 82 -3.26 -21.79 -10.23
C GLY A 82 -2.63 -23.13 -9.84
N LEU A 83 -3.08 -24.24 -10.44
CA LEU A 83 -2.48 -25.56 -10.23
C LEU A 83 -1.04 -25.62 -10.73
N LEU A 84 -0.73 -25.00 -11.88
CA LEU A 84 0.64 -24.98 -12.40
C LEU A 84 1.57 -24.13 -11.52
N MET A 85 1.08 -22.99 -11.04
CA MET A 85 1.81 -22.17 -10.07
C MET A 85 2.05 -22.95 -8.76
N GLY A 86 0.99 -23.51 -8.18
CA GLY A 86 1.06 -24.32 -6.96
C GLY A 86 1.93 -25.56 -7.13
N GLY A 87 1.90 -26.17 -8.31
CA GLY A 87 2.74 -27.31 -8.69
C GLY A 87 4.22 -26.94 -8.77
N ALA A 88 4.56 -25.74 -9.26
CA ALA A 88 5.94 -25.25 -9.26
C ALA A 88 6.47 -25.06 -7.83
N LEU A 89 5.66 -24.50 -6.92
CA LEU A 89 6.00 -24.38 -5.50
C LEU A 89 6.09 -25.74 -4.80
N ALA A 90 5.17 -26.65 -5.07
CA ALA A 90 5.20 -28.01 -4.55
C ALA A 90 6.45 -28.79 -5.03
N LEU A 91 6.82 -28.62 -6.30
CA LEU A 91 8.06 -29.16 -6.84
C LEU A 91 9.29 -28.55 -6.15
N LEU A 92 9.28 -27.23 -5.90
CA LEU A 92 10.36 -26.58 -5.14
C LEU A 92 10.51 -27.20 -3.75
N VAL A 93 9.40 -27.38 -3.02
CA VAL A 93 9.42 -28.03 -1.69
C VAL A 93 10.02 -29.43 -1.77
N LEU A 94 9.61 -30.23 -2.75
CA LEU A 94 10.17 -31.57 -2.98
C LEU A 94 11.67 -31.53 -3.28
N LEU A 95 12.11 -30.58 -4.10
CA LEU A 95 13.52 -30.44 -4.45
C LEU A 95 14.36 -30.02 -3.24
N ILE A 96 13.91 -29.04 -2.44
CA ILE A 96 14.64 -28.60 -1.24
C ILE A 96 14.72 -29.74 -0.21
N HIS A 97 13.65 -30.53 -0.05
CA HIS A 97 13.61 -31.61 0.93
C HIS A 97 14.49 -32.81 0.54
N ASN A 98 14.53 -33.18 -0.75
CA ASN A 98 15.25 -34.36 -1.22
C ASN A 98 16.66 -34.06 -1.74
N VAL A 99 16.93 -32.82 -2.17
CA VAL A 99 18.20 -32.40 -2.75
C VAL A 99 18.76 -31.25 -1.92
N ASN A 100 20.04 -31.36 -1.55
CA ASN A 100 20.69 -30.32 -0.77
C ASN A 100 21.01 -29.12 -1.68
N LEU A 101 20.03 -28.24 -1.87
CA LEU A 101 20.10 -27.08 -2.77
C LEU A 101 20.84 -25.88 -2.17
N ARG A 102 21.11 -25.90 -0.86
CA ARG A 102 21.75 -24.80 -0.12
C ARG A 102 23.07 -24.29 -0.73
N PRO A 103 23.95 -25.14 -1.30
CA PRO A 103 25.20 -24.66 -1.92
C PRO A 103 24.97 -23.73 -3.12
N VAL A 104 23.81 -23.81 -3.77
CA VAL A 104 23.44 -22.98 -4.93
C VAL A 104 22.45 -21.89 -4.52
N PHE A 105 21.47 -22.23 -3.69
CA PHE A 105 20.42 -21.35 -3.22
C PHE A 105 20.46 -21.25 -1.70
N VAL A 106 21.07 -20.19 -1.17
CA VAL A 106 21.28 -20.00 0.28
C VAL A 106 19.96 -20.05 1.06
N ASN A 107 18.89 -19.50 0.50
CA ASN A 107 17.55 -19.43 1.12
C ASN A 107 16.70 -20.71 0.92
N ALA A 108 17.23 -21.74 0.26
CA ALA A 108 16.58 -23.05 0.15
C ALA A 108 16.70 -23.81 1.48
N THR A 109 15.93 -23.37 2.47
CA THR A 109 15.99 -23.84 3.86
C THR A 109 14.71 -24.57 4.26
N GLU A 110 14.79 -25.30 5.38
CA GLU A 110 13.62 -25.91 6.03
C GLU A 110 12.60 -24.86 6.49
N THR A 111 13.05 -23.63 6.80
CA THR A 111 12.14 -22.51 7.12
C THR A 111 11.32 -22.07 5.91
N LEU A 112 11.91 -22.10 4.70
CA LEU A 112 11.16 -21.84 3.48
C LEU A 112 10.15 -22.95 3.20
N ILE A 113 10.52 -24.23 3.41
CA ILE A 113 9.57 -25.34 3.32
C ILE A 113 8.42 -25.09 4.28
N ALA A 114 8.71 -24.85 5.56
CA ALA A 114 7.69 -24.59 6.57
C ALA A 114 6.78 -23.40 6.21
N ALA A 115 7.32 -22.31 5.66
CA ALA A 115 6.53 -21.18 5.20
C ALA A 115 5.59 -21.55 4.02
N LEU A 116 6.10 -22.26 3.01
CA LEU A 116 5.31 -22.69 1.86
C LEU A 116 4.25 -23.74 2.22
N THR A 117 4.51 -24.54 3.25
CA THR A 117 3.63 -25.62 3.70
C THR A 117 2.73 -25.23 4.89
N LEU A 118 2.66 -23.95 5.25
CA LEU A 118 1.88 -23.46 6.41
C LEU A 118 2.23 -24.20 7.72
N ASN A 119 3.52 -24.47 7.92
CA ASN A 119 4.09 -25.27 9.02
C ASN A 119 3.55 -26.71 9.08
N GLN A 120 2.94 -27.22 8.01
CA GLN A 120 2.60 -28.63 7.89
C GLN A 120 3.80 -29.43 7.42
N GLY A 121 3.97 -30.64 7.97
CA GLY A 121 5.06 -31.54 7.58
C GLY A 121 5.04 -31.89 6.08
N PRO A 122 6.12 -32.52 5.55
CA PRO A 122 6.36 -32.67 4.11
C PRO A 122 5.28 -33.46 3.36
N GLY A 123 4.54 -34.35 4.03
CA GLY A 123 3.42 -35.10 3.41
C GLY A 123 2.24 -34.21 2.99
N LEU A 124 1.66 -33.48 3.94
CA LEU A 124 0.58 -32.50 3.64
C LEU A 124 1.11 -31.24 2.96
N GLY A 125 2.41 -30.96 3.12
CA GLY A 125 3.06 -29.78 2.58
C GLY A 125 3.05 -29.67 1.06
N ILE A 126 3.00 -30.77 0.33
CA ILE A 126 2.92 -30.75 -1.15
C ILE A 126 1.48 -30.42 -1.61
N VAL A 127 0.49 -30.88 -0.84
CA VAL A 127 -0.93 -30.71 -1.17
C VAL A 127 -1.37 -29.26 -1.00
N LEU A 128 -0.80 -28.55 -0.03
CA LEU A 128 -1.21 -27.19 0.30
C LEU A 128 -0.95 -26.16 -0.83
N PRO A 129 0.26 -26.06 -1.43
CA PRO A 129 0.49 -25.19 -2.58
C PRO A 129 -0.39 -25.54 -3.78
N LEU A 130 -0.66 -26.82 -4.03
CA LEU A 130 -1.54 -27.28 -5.11
C LEU A 130 -3.00 -26.86 -4.87
N ALA A 131 -3.54 -27.18 -3.69
CA ALA A 131 -4.91 -26.85 -3.33
C ALA A 131 -5.12 -25.34 -3.21
N GLY A 132 -4.19 -24.64 -2.57
CA GLY A 132 -4.17 -23.19 -2.46
C GLY A 132 -4.08 -22.53 -3.84
N GLY A 133 -3.16 -22.99 -4.69
CA GLY A 133 -3.03 -22.53 -6.07
C GLY A 133 -4.32 -22.70 -6.86
N LEU A 134 -4.97 -23.86 -6.78
CA LEU A 134 -6.27 -24.11 -7.43
C LEU A 134 -7.35 -23.13 -6.97
N VAL A 135 -7.53 -22.99 -5.65
CA VAL A 135 -8.58 -22.12 -5.08
C VAL A 135 -8.33 -20.66 -5.43
N LEU A 136 -7.09 -20.18 -5.24
CA LEU A 136 -6.71 -18.79 -5.54
C LEU A 136 -6.78 -18.49 -7.03
N GLY A 137 -6.42 -19.46 -7.87
CA GLY A 137 -6.57 -19.37 -9.32
C GLY A 137 -8.02 -19.19 -9.75
N ILE A 138 -8.95 -19.96 -9.16
CA ILE A 138 -10.39 -19.78 -9.41
C ILE A 138 -10.87 -18.41 -8.91
N ILE A 139 -10.47 -18.00 -7.71
CA ILE A 139 -10.85 -16.68 -7.15
C ILE A 139 -10.38 -15.56 -8.09
N GLY A 140 -9.12 -15.61 -8.53
CA GLY A 140 -8.54 -14.62 -9.42
C GLY A 140 -9.23 -14.52 -10.77
N SER A 141 -9.56 -15.67 -11.38
CA SER A 141 -10.23 -15.67 -12.68
C SER A 141 -11.68 -15.21 -12.58
N VAL A 142 -12.40 -15.58 -11.51
CA VAL A 142 -13.76 -15.08 -11.25
C VAL A 142 -13.74 -13.56 -11.00
N LEU A 143 -12.76 -13.07 -10.24
CA LEU A 143 -12.57 -11.64 -9.97
C LEU A 143 -12.33 -10.85 -11.26
N ASN A 144 -11.61 -11.43 -12.23
CA ASN A 144 -11.40 -10.83 -13.55
C ASN A 144 -12.73 -10.61 -14.30
N GLN A 145 -13.65 -11.59 -14.21
CA GLN A 145 -14.95 -11.57 -14.90
C GLN A 145 -16.00 -10.65 -14.25
N LEU A 146 -15.76 -10.17 -13.03
CA LEU A 146 -16.68 -9.23 -12.40
C LEU A 146 -16.78 -7.92 -13.20
N SER A 147 -17.95 -7.30 -13.14
CA SER A 147 -18.13 -6.00 -13.79
C SER A 147 -17.15 -4.97 -13.20
N PRO A 148 -16.66 -4.00 -13.99
CA PRO A 148 -15.72 -2.99 -13.48
C PRO A 148 -16.25 -2.23 -12.26
N HIS A 149 -17.57 -2.06 -12.16
CA HIS A 149 -18.26 -1.41 -11.04
C HIS A 149 -18.19 -2.20 -9.73
N VAL A 150 -18.01 -3.53 -9.78
CA VAL A 150 -17.87 -4.39 -8.60
C VAL A 150 -16.40 -4.73 -8.35
N ARG A 151 -15.64 -4.99 -9.41
CA ARG A 151 -14.22 -5.32 -9.35
C ARG A 151 -13.38 -4.22 -8.75
N ALA A 152 -13.55 -2.98 -9.19
CA ALA A 152 -12.73 -1.86 -8.73
C ALA A 152 -12.92 -1.57 -7.23
N PRO A 153 -14.14 -1.49 -6.67
CA PRO A 153 -14.32 -1.31 -5.22
C PRO A 153 -13.73 -2.44 -4.37
N ILE A 154 -13.84 -3.70 -4.81
CA ILE A 154 -13.26 -4.85 -4.10
C ILE A 154 -11.73 -4.78 -4.11
N LEU A 155 -11.12 -4.57 -5.28
CA LEU A 155 -9.67 -4.46 -5.40
C LEU A 155 -9.12 -3.26 -4.62
N THR A 156 -9.84 -2.14 -4.63
CA THR A 156 -9.43 -0.96 -3.85
C THR A 156 -9.52 -1.24 -2.35
N GLY A 157 -10.58 -1.92 -1.90
CA GLY A 157 -10.73 -2.29 -0.49
C GLY A 157 -9.64 -3.25 -0.02
N LEU A 158 -9.37 -4.32 -0.78
CA LEU A 158 -8.27 -5.24 -0.49
C LEU A 158 -6.91 -4.52 -0.50
N GLY A 159 -6.70 -3.61 -1.46
CA GLY A 159 -5.48 -2.80 -1.54
C GLY A 159 -5.29 -1.88 -0.34
N VAL A 160 -6.37 -1.28 0.18
CA VAL A 160 -6.30 -0.45 1.39
C VAL A 160 -6.04 -1.30 2.64
N VAL A 161 -6.66 -2.48 2.78
CA VAL A 161 -6.36 -3.40 3.89
C VAL A 161 -4.90 -3.81 3.86
N LEU A 162 -4.38 -4.19 2.69
CA LEU A 162 -2.97 -4.54 2.52
C LEU A 162 -2.08 -3.35 2.90
N LEU A 163 -2.34 -2.17 2.35
CA LEU A 163 -1.54 -0.97 2.62
C LEU A 163 -1.55 -0.63 4.12
N CYS A 164 -2.72 -0.65 4.76
CA CYS A 164 -2.87 -0.33 6.17
C CYS A 164 -2.28 -1.39 7.11
N GLY A 165 -2.28 -2.67 6.70
CA GLY A 165 -1.64 -3.74 7.44
C GLY A 165 -0.12 -3.67 7.33
N VAL A 166 0.42 -3.58 6.11
CA VAL A 166 1.87 -3.48 5.88
C VAL A 166 2.47 -2.24 6.51
N LEU A 167 1.79 -1.10 6.40
CA LEU A 167 2.23 0.16 6.98
C LEU A 167 1.65 0.38 8.38
N GLN A 168 1.33 -0.67 9.14
CA GLN A 168 0.75 -0.50 10.46
C GLN A 168 1.55 0.43 11.35
N GLU A 169 2.88 0.25 11.42
CA GLU A 169 3.72 1.07 12.31
C GLU A 169 3.59 2.55 11.97
N VAL A 170 3.52 2.85 10.67
CA VAL A 170 3.28 4.19 10.13
C VAL A 170 1.91 4.71 10.55
N PHE A 171 0.85 3.94 10.31
CA PHE A 171 -0.51 4.36 10.61
C PHE A 171 -0.75 4.50 12.11
N VAL A 172 -0.23 3.60 12.94
CA VAL A 172 -0.33 3.70 14.40
C VAL A 172 0.42 4.91 14.91
N ALA A 173 1.64 5.17 14.42
CA ALA A 173 2.38 6.38 14.77
C ALA A 173 1.59 7.65 14.40
N ILE A 174 1.00 7.68 13.20
CA ILE A 174 0.12 8.75 12.75
C ILE A 174 -1.08 8.88 13.72
N LEU A 175 -1.87 7.82 13.94
CA LEU A 175 -3.08 7.85 14.77
C LEU A 175 -2.79 8.24 16.23
N ARG A 176 -1.64 7.83 16.78
CA ARG A 176 -1.17 8.26 18.10
C ARG A 176 -0.82 9.75 18.13
N ASN A 177 -0.20 10.26 17.07
CA ASN A 177 0.00 11.70 16.87
C ASN A 177 -1.30 12.47 16.66
N PHE A 178 -2.43 11.78 16.43
CA PHE A 178 -3.75 12.40 16.39
C PHE A 178 -4.47 12.38 17.75
N ALA A 179 -3.82 11.91 18.83
CA ALA A 179 -4.36 11.76 20.19
C ALA A 179 -5.71 10.99 20.23
N LEU A 180 -5.88 10.03 19.31
CA LEU A 180 -7.02 9.12 19.31
C LEU A 180 -6.95 8.19 20.52
N SER A 181 -8.11 7.74 21.01
CA SER A 181 -8.14 6.84 22.16
C SER A 181 -7.41 5.54 21.83
N GLU A 182 -6.66 4.98 22.79
CA GLU A 182 -6.01 3.68 22.63
C GLU A 182 -7.04 2.57 22.35
N GLU A 183 -8.30 2.75 22.79
CA GLU A 183 -9.43 1.88 22.41
C GLU A 183 -9.73 1.93 20.91
N PHE A 184 -9.73 3.13 20.30
CA PHE A 184 -9.96 3.28 18.87
C PHE A 184 -8.80 2.72 18.06
N ILE A 185 -7.55 2.96 18.49
CA ILE A 185 -6.38 2.41 17.82
C ILE A 185 -6.35 0.88 17.97
N GLY A 186 -6.63 0.37 19.15
CA GLY A 186 -6.71 -1.07 19.45
C GLY A 186 -7.84 -1.79 18.73
N PHE A 187 -8.90 -1.09 18.32
CA PHE A 187 -9.92 -1.65 17.43
C PHE A 187 -9.34 -1.99 16.06
N PHE A 188 -8.48 -1.14 15.49
CA PHE A 188 -7.91 -1.34 14.16
C PHE A 188 -6.62 -2.17 14.18
N TYR A 189 -5.77 -2.04 15.19
CA TYR A 189 -4.41 -2.58 15.19
C TYR A 189 -4.09 -3.42 16.44
N TYR A 190 -3.46 -4.59 16.23
CA TYR A 190 -3.04 -5.52 17.29
C TYR A 190 -1.80 -6.34 16.87
N ARG A 191 -0.81 -6.51 17.78
CA ARG A 191 0.42 -7.33 17.56
C ARG A 191 1.02 -7.18 16.15
N LYS A 192 1.44 -5.95 15.79
CA LYS A 192 2.08 -5.64 14.50
C LYS A 192 1.23 -5.93 13.23
N GLY A 193 -0.03 -6.38 13.32
CA GLY A 193 -0.99 -6.42 12.19
C GLY A 193 -2.35 -5.74 12.46
N LEU A 194 -3.18 -5.59 11.42
CA LEU A 194 -4.57 -5.16 11.59
C LEU A 194 -5.33 -6.20 12.42
N THR A 195 -6.25 -5.78 13.27
CA THR A 195 -7.17 -6.74 13.88
C THR A 195 -8.09 -7.34 12.80
N PRO A 196 -8.59 -8.57 12.95
CA PRO A 196 -9.51 -9.15 11.99
C PRO A 196 -10.77 -8.28 11.78
N LEU A 197 -11.30 -7.69 12.87
CA LEU A 197 -12.45 -6.79 12.83
C LEU A 197 -12.09 -5.44 12.18
N GLY A 198 -10.92 -4.91 12.47
CA GLY A 198 -10.35 -3.72 11.86
C GLY A 198 -10.21 -3.88 10.34
N ALA A 199 -9.64 -5.00 9.89
CA ALA A 199 -9.51 -5.33 8.47
C ALA A 199 -10.87 -5.44 7.76
N ILE A 200 -11.85 -6.14 8.36
CA ILE A 200 -13.20 -6.25 7.79
C ILE A 200 -13.90 -4.90 7.73
N SER A 201 -13.83 -4.11 8.81
CA SER A 201 -14.46 -2.79 8.85
C SER A 201 -13.86 -1.84 7.82
N LEU A 202 -12.53 -1.83 7.68
CA LEU A 202 -11.81 -1.03 6.72
C LEU A 202 -12.12 -1.47 5.28
N PHE A 203 -12.16 -2.78 5.02
CA PHE A 203 -12.56 -3.34 3.72
C PHE A 203 -13.98 -2.90 3.36
N MET A 204 -14.96 -3.11 4.25
CA MET A 204 -16.35 -2.76 4.00
C MET A 204 -16.53 -1.26 3.77
N LEU A 205 -15.94 -0.42 4.64
CA LEU A 205 -16.03 1.03 4.53
C LEU A 205 -15.45 1.53 3.20
N THR A 206 -14.25 1.07 2.84
CA THR A 206 -13.58 1.50 1.60
C THR A 206 -14.29 0.99 0.36
N THR A 207 -14.76 -0.27 0.35
CA THR A 207 -15.54 -0.84 -0.75
C THR A 207 -16.89 -0.13 -0.90
N ILE A 208 -17.61 0.17 0.18
CA ILE A 208 -18.89 0.89 0.11
C ILE A 208 -18.68 2.30 -0.44
N ILE A 209 -17.70 3.04 0.10
CA ILE A 209 -17.40 4.41 -0.36
C ILE A 209 -17.03 4.42 -1.85
N ASN A 210 -16.16 3.49 -2.28
CA ASN A 210 -15.74 3.40 -3.67
C ASN A 210 -16.89 2.95 -4.59
N ALA A 211 -17.74 2.02 -4.17
CA ALA A 211 -18.93 1.60 -4.91
C ALA A 211 -19.99 2.71 -5.02
N ALA A 212 -20.10 3.57 -4.00
CA ALA A 212 -21.03 4.70 -4.00
C ALA A 212 -20.52 5.91 -4.80
N TRP A 213 -19.20 6.03 -5.00
CA TRP A 213 -18.56 7.18 -5.66
C TRP A 213 -19.03 7.44 -7.10
N PRO A 214 -19.23 6.43 -7.96
CA PRO A 214 -19.80 6.64 -9.30
C PRO A 214 -21.19 7.28 -9.31
N TYR A 215 -21.98 7.08 -8.25
CA TYR A 215 -23.34 7.62 -8.13
C TYR A 215 -23.36 9.00 -7.46
N LEU A 216 -22.58 9.18 -6.38
CA LEU A 216 -22.52 10.42 -5.62
C LEU A 216 -21.60 11.47 -6.26
N GLY A 217 -20.50 11.05 -6.86
CA GLY A 217 -19.48 11.91 -7.46
C GLY A 217 -20.03 12.87 -8.50
N PRO A 218 -20.87 12.43 -9.47
CA PRO A 218 -21.48 13.32 -10.44
C PRO A 218 -22.43 14.36 -9.81
N VAL A 219 -23.13 14.02 -8.73
CA VAL A 219 -24.04 14.94 -8.02
C VAL A 219 -23.25 16.03 -7.31
N VAL A 220 -22.19 15.64 -6.59
CA VAL A 220 -21.28 16.57 -5.91
C VAL A 220 -20.57 17.46 -6.94
N ARG A 221 -20.11 16.88 -8.05
CA ARG A 221 -19.42 17.61 -9.12
C ARG A 221 -20.33 18.58 -9.85
N ARG A 222 -21.58 18.20 -10.16
CA ARG A 222 -22.58 19.10 -10.75
C ARG A 222 -22.91 20.27 -9.83
N SER A 223 -23.08 19.99 -8.53
CA SER A 223 -23.35 21.02 -7.52
C SER A 223 -22.18 21.99 -7.40
N TYR A 224 -20.94 21.48 -7.44
CA TYR A 224 -19.75 22.32 -7.46
C TYR A 224 -19.61 23.11 -8.75
N ASP A 225 -19.90 22.51 -9.91
CA ASP A 225 -19.74 23.15 -11.22
C ASP A 225 -20.76 24.26 -11.49
N GLN A 226 -21.94 24.17 -10.89
CA GLN A 226 -22.99 25.21 -10.92
C GLN A 226 -22.67 26.45 -10.06
N LEU A 227 -21.65 26.39 -9.19
CA LEU A 227 -21.24 27.55 -8.41
C LEU A 227 -20.55 28.60 -9.30
N ASN A 228 -20.90 29.87 -9.10
CA ASN A 228 -20.17 31.00 -9.65
C ASN A 228 -18.67 30.93 -9.25
N PRO A 229 -17.75 31.61 -9.96
CA PRO A 229 -16.31 31.60 -9.64
C PRO A 229 -16.01 31.98 -8.18
N THR A 230 -16.83 32.88 -7.61
CA THR A 230 -16.79 33.28 -6.19
C THR A 230 -17.31 32.17 -5.25
N GLY A 231 -18.29 31.38 -5.66
CA GLY A 231 -18.82 30.25 -4.89
C GLY A 231 -17.84 29.07 -4.84
N LYS A 232 -17.15 28.78 -5.95
CA LYS A 232 -16.08 27.74 -5.99
C LYS A 232 -14.92 28.09 -5.07
N THR A 233 -14.54 29.37 -5.01
CA THR A 233 -13.50 29.84 -4.09
C THR A 233 -13.96 29.81 -2.63
N ILE A 234 -15.21 30.15 -2.31
CA ILE A 234 -15.76 30.03 -0.95
C ILE A 234 -15.83 28.57 -0.48
N VAL A 235 -16.27 27.65 -1.34
CA VAL A 235 -16.30 26.22 -0.98
C VAL A 235 -14.89 25.69 -0.80
N GLY A 236 -13.94 26.06 -1.68
CA GLY A 236 -12.54 25.68 -1.52
C GLY A 236 -11.91 26.23 -0.24
N THR A 237 -12.16 27.50 0.10
CA THR A 237 -11.67 28.09 1.35
C THR A 237 -12.36 27.49 2.58
N ALA A 238 -13.65 27.17 2.51
CA ALA A 238 -14.39 26.53 3.60
C ALA A 238 -13.88 25.10 3.86
N VAL A 239 -13.59 24.33 2.81
CA VAL A 239 -12.99 22.99 2.96
C VAL A 239 -11.58 23.10 3.55
N LEU A 240 -10.75 24.03 3.07
CA LEU A 240 -9.43 24.28 3.64
C LEU A 240 -9.49 24.73 5.09
N LEU A 241 -10.45 25.59 5.45
CA LEU A 241 -10.67 26.01 6.84
C LEU A 241 -11.17 24.86 7.70
N ALA A 242 -12.06 24.01 7.19
CA ALA A 242 -12.53 22.83 7.90
C ALA A 242 -11.38 21.83 8.16
N VAL A 243 -10.53 21.60 7.16
CA VAL A 243 -9.32 20.79 7.31
C VAL A 243 -8.35 21.44 8.29
N ALA A 244 -8.11 22.75 8.20
CA ALA A 244 -7.25 23.48 9.12
C ALA A 244 -7.76 23.47 10.57
N ILE A 245 -9.07 23.63 10.76
CA ILE A 245 -9.72 23.56 12.08
C ILE A 245 -9.63 22.14 12.62
N LEU A 246 -9.91 21.11 11.80
CA LEU A 246 -9.77 19.71 12.19
C LEU A 246 -8.33 19.40 12.62
N MET A 247 -7.34 19.83 11.82
CA MET A 247 -5.92 19.73 12.13
C MET A 247 -5.52 20.51 13.39
N ALA A 248 -6.05 21.72 13.60
CA ALA A 248 -5.76 22.52 14.79
C ALA A 248 -6.39 21.93 16.05
N LEU A 249 -7.60 21.38 15.97
CA LEU A 249 -8.28 20.68 17.06
C LEU A 249 -7.52 19.42 17.48
N ILE A 250 -6.99 18.69 16.50
CA ILE A 250 -6.09 17.56 16.72
C ILE A 250 -4.82 18.05 17.43
N SER A 251 -4.16 19.08 16.90
CA SER A 251 -2.92 19.62 17.47
C SER A 251 -3.09 20.17 18.89
N LEU A 252 -4.27 20.71 19.24
CA LEU A 252 -4.56 21.20 20.60
C LEU A 252 -4.73 20.07 21.63
N ARG A 253 -5.14 18.86 21.20
CA ARG A 253 -5.34 17.70 22.08
C ARG A 253 -4.11 16.83 22.27
N LEU A 254 -3.02 17.13 21.57
CA LEU A 254 -1.76 16.40 21.68
C LEU A 254 -1.09 16.57 23.05
N PRO A 255 -0.79 15.49 23.78
CA PRO A 255 0.12 15.51 24.92
C PRO A 255 1.56 15.52 24.40
N ILE A 256 1.97 16.58 23.70
CA ILE A 256 3.40 16.80 23.41
C ILE A 256 4.05 17.23 24.73
N PRO A 257 5.16 16.61 25.17
CA PRO A 257 5.99 17.14 26.24
C PRO A 257 6.75 18.35 25.70
N ILE A 258 6.06 19.50 25.66
CA ILE A 258 6.64 20.79 25.32
C ILE A 258 7.28 21.33 26.60
N PRO A 259 8.51 21.87 26.55
CA PRO A 259 9.08 22.62 27.68
C PRO A 259 8.06 23.63 28.20
N GLU A 260 7.82 23.68 29.51
CA GLU A 260 6.74 24.48 30.16
C GLU A 260 6.75 25.98 29.83
N THR A 261 7.79 26.46 29.14
CA THR A 261 8.02 27.87 28.80
C THR A 261 7.28 28.33 27.53
N ILE A 262 6.85 27.44 26.63
CA ILE A 262 6.07 27.81 25.44
C ILE A 262 4.72 27.11 25.50
N GLY A 263 3.76 27.77 26.17
CA GLY A 263 2.43 27.22 26.39
C GLY A 263 1.72 26.83 25.09
N LYS A 264 0.96 25.74 25.14
CA LYS A 264 -0.03 25.28 24.14
C LYS A 264 -0.80 26.39 23.40
N PRO A 265 -1.16 27.55 24.00
CA PRO A 265 -1.73 28.71 23.27
C PRO A 265 -0.84 29.32 22.18
N VAL A 266 0.50 29.32 22.31
CA VAL A 266 1.42 29.90 21.31
C VAL A 266 1.51 28.99 20.08
N LEU A 267 1.50 27.67 20.29
CA LEU A 267 1.46 26.68 19.21
C LEU A 267 0.12 26.74 18.47
N ALA A 268 -0.99 26.86 19.21
CA ALA A 268 -2.32 27.08 18.65
C ALA A 268 -2.37 28.39 17.84
N ALA A 269 -1.82 29.49 18.36
CA ALA A 269 -1.78 30.77 17.65
C ALA A 269 -0.90 30.73 16.39
N ALA A 270 0.22 29.99 16.42
CA ALA A 270 1.08 29.79 15.26
C ALA A 270 0.39 28.96 14.17
N VAL A 271 -0.28 27.86 14.55
CA VAL A 271 -1.04 27.01 13.64
C VAL A 271 -2.25 27.77 13.08
N PHE A 272 -3.06 28.43 13.91
CA PHE A 272 -4.19 29.26 13.45
C PHE A 272 -3.74 30.45 12.60
N GLY A 273 -2.60 31.08 12.92
CA GLY A 273 -2.03 32.19 12.17
C GLY A 273 -1.48 31.76 10.81
N LEU A 274 -0.80 30.62 10.74
CA LEU A 274 -0.20 30.11 9.50
C LEU A 274 -1.25 29.44 8.59
N PHE A 275 -2.22 28.70 9.15
CA PHE A 275 -3.25 27.99 8.39
C PHE A 275 -4.49 28.83 8.08
N GLY A 276 -4.90 29.74 8.97
CA GLY A 276 -6.17 30.47 8.85
C GLY A 276 -5.99 31.86 8.26
N LEU A 277 -4.98 32.61 8.73
CA LEU A 277 -4.81 34.02 8.36
C LEU A 277 -4.04 34.21 7.06
N LEU A 278 -3.05 33.36 6.74
CA LEU A 278 -2.28 33.52 5.49
C LEU A 278 -3.12 33.28 4.21
N PRO A 279 -3.92 32.20 4.09
CA PRO A 279 -4.78 32.02 2.92
C PRO A 279 -5.88 33.09 2.85
N ALA A 280 -6.46 33.46 4.00
CA ALA A 280 -7.46 34.52 4.09
C ALA A 280 -6.86 35.89 3.72
N ALA A 281 -5.63 36.20 4.12
CA ALA A 281 -4.92 37.43 3.77
C ALA A 281 -4.52 37.47 2.30
N VAL A 282 -4.09 36.35 1.70
CA VAL A 282 -3.80 36.26 0.26
C VAL A 282 -5.07 36.47 -0.57
N VAL A 283 -6.20 35.91 -0.15
CA VAL A 283 -7.51 36.12 -0.80
C VAL A 283 -8.02 37.56 -0.57
N TRP A 284 -7.86 38.12 0.63
CA TRP A 284 -8.31 39.47 0.99
C TRP A 284 -7.48 40.57 0.32
N LEU A 285 -6.15 40.44 0.28
CA LEU A 285 -5.26 41.35 -0.46
C LEU A 285 -5.46 41.21 -1.97
N GLY A 286 -5.71 39.99 -2.46
CA GLY A 286 -6.10 39.71 -3.84
C GLY A 286 -7.50 40.21 -4.22
N ALA A 287 -8.37 40.49 -3.24
CA ALA A 287 -9.68 41.11 -3.42
C ALA A 287 -9.63 42.63 -3.46
N ARG A 288 -8.54 43.24 -2.98
CA ARG A 288 -8.38 44.70 -2.89
C ARG A 288 -7.69 45.32 -4.11
N SER A 289 -7.14 44.53 -5.04
CA SER A 289 -6.49 45.05 -6.26
C SER A 289 -7.49 45.23 -7.43
N ARG A 290 -7.51 46.45 -8.01
CA ARG A 290 -8.38 46.87 -9.12
C ARG A 290 -7.91 46.38 -10.51
N GLN A 291 -7.40 45.15 -10.64
CA GLN A 291 -6.90 44.63 -11.93
C GLN A 291 -7.73 43.47 -12.51
N GLN A 292 -7.66 43.34 -13.84
CA GLN A 292 -8.53 42.53 -14.69
C GLN A 292 -8.59 41.03 -14.29
N PRO A 293 -9.77 40.39 -14.42
CA PRO A 293 -10.09 39.08 -13.83
C PRO A 293 -9.25 37.90 -14.37
N ALA A 294 -8.72 37.98 -15.59
CA ALA A 294 -7.99 36.88 -16.22
C ALA A 294 -6.53 36.72 -15.75
N GLN A 295 -5.90 37.81 -15.30
CA GLN A 295 -4.51 37.79 -14.78
C GLN A 295 -4.48 37.53 -13.26
N ARG A 296 -5.57 37.90 -12.57
CA ARG A 296 -5.84 37.71 -11.13
C ARG A 296 -5.86 36.23 -10.71
N SER A 297 -6.46 35.35 -11.51
CA SER A 297 -6.58 33.93 -11.18
C SER A 297 -5.23 33.20 -11.18
N ARG A 298 -4.32 33.53 -12.12
CA ARG A 298 -3.00 32.88 -12.24
C ARG A 298 -2.02 33.28 -11.14
N LEU A 299 -2.04 34.55 -10.72
CA LEU A 299 -1.20 35.04 -9.62
C LEU A 299 -1.68 34.52 -8.26
N LEU A 300 -2.99 34.44 -8.04
CA LEU A 300 -3.55 33.88 -6.81
C LEU A 300 -3.38 32.35 -6.72
N LEU A 301 -3.49 31.63 -7.84
CA LEU A 301 -3.16 30.20 -7.89
C LEU A 301 -1.67 29.96 -7.61
N ARG A 302 -0.76 30.74 -8.22
CA ARG A 302 0.68 30.62 -7.97
C ARG A 302 1.07 31.02 -6.54
N GLY A 303 0.52 32.10 -6.01
CA GLY A 303 0.74 32.52 -4.62
C GLY A 303 0.19 31.53 -3.61
N SER A 304 -1.00 30.97 -3.86
CA SER A 304 -1.60 29.91 -3.06
C SER A 304 -0.75 28.63 -3.10
N LEU A 305 -0.30 28.20 -4.29
CA LEU A 305 0.57 27.03 -4.45
C LEU A 305 1.94 27.21 -3.77
N VAL A 306 2.56 28.38 -3.88
CA VAL A 306 3.85 28.67 -3.22
C VAL A 306 3.66 28.75 -1.71
N SER A 307 2.60 29.39 -1.22
CA SER A 307 2.29 29.42 0.21
C SER A 307 2.00 28.02 0.79
N MET A 308 1.32 27.17 0.02
CA MET A 308 1.07 25.77 0.36
C MET A 308 2.36 24.95 0.39
N GLY A 309 3.27 25.17 -0.58
CA GLY A 309 4.56 24.50 -0.63
C GLY A 309 5.48 24.87 0.53
N VAL A 310 5.58 26.16 0.86
CA VAL A 310 6.36 26.65 2.02
C VAL A 310 5.75 26.14 3.33
N PHE A 311 4.43 26.07 3.40
CA PHE A 311 3.68 25.53 4.54
C PHE A 311 3.95 24.03 4.77
N ILE A 312 3.90 23.22 3.72
CA ILE A 312 4.22 21.78 3.78
C ILE A 312 5.65 21.59 4.25
N LEU A 313 6.60 22.36 3.72
CA LEU A 313 8.02 22.24 4.06
C LEU A 313 8.30 22.66 5.52
N ALA A 314 7.64 23.71 6.01
CA ALA A 314 7.85 24.23 7.37
C ALA A 314 7.19 23.37 8.46
N THR A 315 6.10 22.66 8.14
CA THR A 315 5.39 21.78 9.09
C THR A 315 5.86 20.33 9.02
N LEU A 316 6.52 19.93 7.94
CA LEU A 316 7.15 18.62 7.74
C LEU A 316 7.92 18.12 8.98
N PRO A 317 8.88 18.87 9.56
CA PRO A 317 9.66 18.38 10.72
C PRO A 317 8.81 18.16 11.97
N PHE A 318 7.70 18.90 12.13
CA PHE A 318 6.78 18.74 13.27
C PHE A 318 5.76 17.62 13.06
N MET A 319 5.40 17.30 11.81
CA MET A 319 4.48 16.20 11.46
C MET A 319 5.18 14.84 11.42
N VAL A 320 6.44 14.83 11.00
CA VAL A 320 7.34 13.69 10.99
C VAL A 320 7.64 13.27 12.45
N GLY A 321 7.86 14.20 13.37
CA GLY A 321 8.13 13.85 14.76
C GLY A 321 9.43 13.05 14.93
N LEU A 322 9.85 12.83 16.18
CA LEU A 322 11.18 12.24 16.47
C LEU A 322 11.38 10.87 15.81
N TYR A 323 10.34 10.03 15.80
CA TYR A 323 10.41 8.69 15.19
C TYR A 323 10.74 8.73 13.69
N TRP A 324 10.05 9.55 12.91
CA TRP A 324 10.28 9.56 11.47
C TRP A 324 11.58 10.28 11.10
N THR A 325 11.99 11.28 11.88
CA THR A 325 13.32 11.88 11.73
C THR A 325 14.40 10.82 11.92
N ASP A 326 14.29 10.00 12.97
CA ASP A 326 15.22 8.88 13.20
C ASP A 326 15.17 7.85 12.06
N VAL A 327 14.00 7.52 11.53
CA VAL A 327 13.86 6.59 10.39
C VAL A 327 14.50 7.18 9.12
N PHE A 328 14.25 8.45 8.82
CA PHE A 328 14.83 9.12 7.65
C PHE A 328 16.35 9.29 7.78
N ASP A 329 16.85 9.56 8.99
CA ASP A 329 18.27 9.67 9.26
C ASP A 329 18.96 8.30 9.10
N ASN A 330 18.39 7.23 9.66
CA ASN A 330 18.92 5.88 9.48
C ASN A 330 18.86 5.42 8.01
N PHE A 331 17.74 5.67 7.34
CA PHE A 331 17.60 5.38 5.92
C PHE A 331 18.62 6.14 5.07
N GLY A 332 18.76 7.45 5.32
CA GLY A 332 19.74 8.31 4.63
C GLY A 332 21.17 7.84 4.87
N LEU A 333 21.50 7.43 6.10
CA LEU A 333 22.80 6.89 6.46
C LEU A 333 23.09 5.57 5.73
N TYR A 334 22.13 4.63 5.68
CA TYR A 334 22.30 3.38 4.93
C TYR A 334 22.42 3.60 3.42
N VAL A 335 21.63 4.53 2.86
CA VAL A 335 21.74 4.90 1.44
C VAL A 335 23.10 5.53 1.15
N LEU A 336 23.60 6.42 2.01
CA LEU A 336 24.93 7.02 1.88
C LEU A 336 26.05 5.99 2.04
N MET A 337 25.93 5.05 2.97
CA MET A 337 26.89 3.95 3.12
C MET A 337 26.90 3.04 1.89
N GLY A 338 25.73 2.65 1.39
CA GLY A 338 25.63 1.81 0.19
C GLY A 338 26.11 2.54 -1.07
N LEU A 339 25.81 3.83 -1.20
CA LEU A 339 26.30 4.61 -2.33
C LEU A 339 27.82 4.83 -2.24
N GLY A 340 28.33 5.13 -1.04
CA GLY A 340 29.77 5.27 -0.79
C GLY A 340 30.55 3.99 -1.06
N LEU A 341 30.03 2.83 -0.62
CA LEU A 341 30.63 1.52 -0.88
C LEU A 341 30.65 1.21 -2.39
N ASN A 342 29.55 1.44 -3.11
CA ASN A 342 29.50 1.23 -4.57
C ASN A 342 30.47 2.13 -5.33
N ILE A 343 30.62 3.40 -4.90
CA ILE A 343 31.57 4.33 -5.51
C ILE A 343 33.01 3.87 -5.26
N VAL A 344 33.38 3.55 -4.01
CA VAL A 344 34.75 3.13 -3.66
C VAL A 344 35.14 1.84 -4.38
N ILE A 345 34.20 0.89 -4.47
CA ILE A 345 34.44 -0.39 -5.14
C ILE A 345 34.49 -0.23 -6.67
N GLY A 346 33.65 0.63 -7.23
CA GLY A 346 33.71 1.01 -8.64
C GLY A 346 35.03 1.68 -9.00
N PHE A 347 35.55 2.55 -8.12
CA PHE A 347 36.88 3.14 -8.28
C PHE A 347 38.01 2.11 -8.11
N ALA A 348 37.85 1.11 -7.24
CA ALA A 348 38.83 0.04 -7.03
C ALA A 348 38.79 -1.07 -8.09
N GLY A 349 37.79 -1.08 -8.99
CA GLY A 349 37.61 -2.13 -10.01
C GLY A 349 37.18 -3.49 -9.46
N LEU A 350 36.73 -3.56 -8.20
CA LEU A 350 36.39 -4.81 -7.48
C LEU A 350 34.88 -5.07 -7.46
N LEU A 351 34.22 -4.93 -8.61
CA LEU A 351 32.75 -4.98 -8.74
C LEU A 351 32.15 -6.26 -8.12
N ASP A 352 32.83 -7.39 -8.28
CA ASP A 352 32.41 -8.69 -7.72
C ASP A 352 32.46 -8.73 -6.19
N LEU A 353 33.43 -8.07 -5.56
CA LEU A 353 33.54 -8.01 -4.10
C LEU A 353 32.46 -7.09 -3.51
N GLY A 354 32.08 -6.03 -4.22
CA GLY A 354 30.98 -5.16 -3.82
C GLY A 354 29.65 -5.89 -3.80
N TYR A 355 29.41 -6.75 -4.78
CA TYR A 355 28.21 -7.58 -4.80
C TYR A 355 28.12 -8.50 -3.57
N VAL A 356 29.23 -9.13 -3.17
CA VAL A 356 29.30 -9.98 -1.98
C VAL A 356 29.15 -9.18 -0.68
N ALA A 357 29.70 -7.96 -0.61
CA ALA A 357 29.58 -7.09 0.55
C ALA A 357 28.13 -6.58 0.76
N PHE A 358 27.40 -6.28 -0.31
CA PHE A 358 25.97 -5.92 -0.23
C PHE A 358 25.05 -7.09 0.11
N PHE A 359 25.47 -8.33 -0.17
CA PHE A 359 24.76 -9.52 0.26
C PHE A 359 24.88 -9.76 1.78
N ALA A 360 25.93 -9.23 2.42
CA ALA A 360 26.23 -9.46 3.84
C ALA A 360 25.62 -8.42 4.80
N ILE A 361 25.02 -7.34 4.27
CA ILE A 361 24.34 -6.26 5.02
C ILE A 361 22.84 -6.43 4.86
#